data_AF-A0A1I7LYI6-F1
#
_entry.id   AF-A0A1I7LYI6-F1
#
_cell.length_a   1.000
_cell.length_b   1.000
_cell.length_c   1.000
_cell.angle_alpha   90.00
_cell.angle_beta   90.00
_cell.angle_gamma   90.00
#
_symmetry.space_group_name_H-M   'P 1'
#
loop_
_entity.id
_entity.type
_entity.pdbx_description
1 polymer ?
#
loop_
_entity_poly.entity_id
_entity_poly.type
_entity_poly.pdbx_seq_one_letter_code
_entity_poly.pdbx_strand_id
1 'polypeptide(L)'
;MQQPNEVFERAREARLAGRYQDALKDHLWLHEHALEVSPEWRGVRLSFALRDWIYLAELFPPARAALQAIRERESARMLGGAATVERFREIAAINEALREVQATHQLFLSLDGIDSAIAEQCAELAMTALVKCEDFQLARRFLPSPAERIAALAERLNDGAEALSSQPASAAPTLLAYVLNYAKEVRLVLAVLRGMEEDDEADNMMKAALDQIRSDGLRAIMQRELEQPGSTLAAMARQSEAAGQ
;
A
#
# COMPACT_ATOMS: atom_id res chain seq x y z
N MET A 1 -15.51 24.26 -12.71
CA MET A 1 -14.67 23.49 -11.78
C MET A 1 -14.04 22.36 -12.59
N GLN A 2 -12.72 22.19 -12.58
CA GLN A 2 -12.06 21.18 -13.43
C GLN A 2 -12.33 19.79 -12.86
N GLN A 3 -12.70 18.82 -13.69
CA GLN A 3 -12.95 17.46 -13.23
C GLN A 3 -11.62 16.71 -13.08
N PRO A 4 -11.34 16.03 -11.94
CA PRO A 4 -10.03 15.43 -11.72
C PRO A 4 -9.61 14.37 -12.74
N ASN A 5 -10.55 13.64 -13.35
CA ASN A 5 -10.24 12.72 -14.45
C ASN A 5 -9.69 13.45 -15.68
N GLU A 6 -10.27 14.60 -16.03
CA GLU A 6 -9.80 15.41 -17.17
C GLU A 6 -8.42 16.00 -16.90
N VAL A 7 -8.19 16.48 -15.67
CA VAL A 7 -6.87 17.00 -15.27
C VAL A 7 -5.82 15.90 -15.29
N PHE A 8 -6.17 14.67 -14.87
CA PHE A 8 -5.25 13.54 -14.90
C PHE A 8 -4.86 13.10 -16.32
N GLU A 9 -5.83 13.02 -17.23
CA GLU A 9 -5.53 12.71 -18.63
C GLU A 9 -4.72 13.84 -19.30
N ARG A 10 -5.02 15.11 -18.99
CA ARG A 10 -4.22 16.24 -19.47
C ARG A 10 -2.77 16.20 -18.97
N ALA A 11 -2.56 15.83 -17.71
CA ALA A 11 -1.22 15.65 -17.15
C ALA A 11 -0.42 14.59 -17.92
N ARG A 12 -1.07 13.45 -18.23
CA ARG A 12 -0.49 12.35 -19.02
C ARG A 12 -0.14 12.80 -20.43
N GLU A 13 -1.06 13.44 -21.12
CA GLU A 13 -0.83 13.95 -22.48
C GLU A 13 0.30 14.98 -22.52
N ALA A 14 0.35 15.88 -21.54
CA ALA A 14 1.43 16.86 -21.41
C ALA A 14 2.78 16.18 -21.19
N ARG A 15 2.86 15.17 -20.31
CA ARG A 15 4.09 14.39 -20.06
C ARG A 15 4.54 13.66 -21.33
N LEU A 16 3.63 12.98 -22.02
CA LEU A 16 3.94 12.23 -23.26
C LEU A 16 4.40 13.15 -24.39
N ALA A 17 3.89 14.38 -24.44
CA ALA A 17 4.29 15.39 -25.42
C ALA A 17 5.53 16.22 -25.01
N GLY A 18 6.21 15.87 -23.91
CA GLY A 18 7.40 16.60 -23.43
C GLY A 18 7.11 17.94 -22.76
N ARG A 19 5.83 18.29 -22.53
CA ARG A 19 5.40 19.52 -21.84
C ARG A 19 5.42 19.31 -20.33
N TYR A 20 6.60 19.01 -19.78
CA TYR A 20 6.76 18.55 -18.40
C TYR A 20 6.30 19.56 -17.34
N GLN A 21 6.49 20.86 -17.59
CA GLN A 21 6.04 21.89 -16.65
C GLN A 21 4.51 21.95 -16.55
N ASP A 22 3.79 21.72 -17.65
CA ASP A 22 2.32 21.71 -17.64
C ASP A 22 1.80 20.42 -16.98
N ALA A 23 2.43 19.28 -17.25
CA ALA A 23 2.14 18.04 -16.54
C ALA A 23 2.32 18.19 -15.01
N LEU A 24 3.39 18.87 -14.58
CA LEU A 24 3.64 19.13 -13.15
C LEU A 24 2.54 20.00 -12.53
N LYS A 25 2.07 21.04 -13.22
CA LYS A 25 0.96 21.89 -12.71
C LYS A 25 -0.30 21.07 -12.48
N ASP A 26 -0.63 20.16 -13.40
CA ASP A 26 -1.81 19.32 -13.29
C ASP A 26 -1.68 18.28 -12.17
N HIS A 27 -0.51 17.68 -12.00
CA HIS A 27 -0.24 16.78 -10.87
C HIS A 27 -0.34 17.49 -9.51
N LEU A 28 0.19 18.71 -9.40
CA LEU A 28 0.05 19.54 -8.20
C LEU A 28 -1.43 19.80 -7.90
N TRP A 29 -2.20 20.19 -8.91
CA TRP A 29 -3.64 20.43 -8.75
C TRP A 29 -4.38 19.15 -8.31
N LEU A 30 -4.07 17.99 -8.89
CA LEU A 30 -4.67 16.72 -8.49
C LEU A 30 -4.39 16.36 -7.03
N HIS A 31 -3.19 16.67 -6.56
CA HIS A 31 -2.80 16.31 -5.21
C HIS A 31 -3.42 17.25 -4.17
N GLU A 32 -3.49 18.54 -4.46
CA GLU A 32 -3.94 19.58 -3.52
C GLU A 32 -5.44 19.85 -3.58
N HIS A 33 -6.09 19.72 -4.73
CA HIS A 33 -7.48 20.19 -4.94
C HIS A 33 -8.47 19.13 -5.40
N ALA A 34 -8.04 17.95 -5.87
CA ALA A 34 -8.99 16.96 -6.41
C ALA A 34 -10.07 16.56 -5.41
N LEU A 35 -9.75 16.50 -4.11
CA LEU A 35 -10.70 16.10 -3.06
C LEU A 35 -11.74 17.16 -2.73
N GLU A 36 -11.48 18.42 -3.09
CA GLU A 36 -12.46 19.51 -2.94
C GLU A 36 -13.60 19.37 -3.98
N VAL A 37 -13.29 18.75 -5.12
CA VAL A 37 -14.24 18.51 -6.21
C VAL A 37 -14.88 17.13 -6.09
N SER A 38 -14.05 16.12 -5.83
CA SER A 38 -14.40 14.70 -5.88
C SER A 38 -13.70 13.91 -4.78
N PRO A 39 -14.31 13.72 -3.60
CA PRO A 39 -13.73 12.96 -2.49
C PRO A 39 -13.33 11.52 -2.84
N GLU A 40 -13.96 10.91 -3.84
CA GLU A 40 -13.66 9.58 -4.37
C GLU A 40 -12.25 9.46 -4.99
N TRP A 41 -11.64 10.58 -5.36
CA TRP A 41 -10.26 10.62 -5.87
C TRP A 41 -9.20 10.35 -4.82
N ARG A 42 -9.59 10.17 -3.55
CA ARG A 42 -8.66 9.89 -2.44
C ARG A 42 -7.74 8.71 -2.74
N GLY A 43 -8.27 7.61 -3.26
CA GLY A 43 -7.47 6.43 -3.60
C GLY A 43 -6.67 6.62 -4.90
N VAL A 44 -7.30 7.18 -5.94
CA VAL A 44 -6.70 7.34 -7.28
C VAL A 44 -5.49 8.27 -7.23
N ARG A 45 -5.59 9.39 -6.48
CA ARG A 45 -4.49 10.36 -6.38
C ARG A 45 -3.25 9.79 -5.70
N LEU A 46 -3.43 8.90 -4.71
CA LEU A 46 -2.34 8.28 -3.95
C LEU A 46 -1.78 7.01 -4.60
N SER A 47 -2.34 6.59 -5.73
CA SER A 47 -1.94 5.37 -6.44
C SER A 47 -1.59 5.67 -7.90
N PHE A 48 -2.58 5.70 -8.79
CA PHE A 48 -2.38 5.88 -10.23
C PHE A 48 -1.83 7.26 -10.59
N ALA A 49 -2.37 8.32 -9.98
CA ALA A 49 -1.90 9.68 -10.29
C ALA A 49 -0.48 9.91 -9.76
N LEU A 50 -0.20 9.42 -8.55
CA LEU A 50 1.13 9.48 -7.96
C LEU A 50 2.15 8.67 -8.77
N ARG A 51 1.79 7.48 -9.27
CA ARG A 51 2.65 6.70 -10.16
C ARG A 51 2.97 7.46 -11.46
N ASP A 52 1.97 8.10 -12.06
CA ASP A 52 2.21 8.90 -13.27
C ASP A 52 3.11 10.11 -12.99
N TRP A 53 2.96 10.74 -11.82
CA TRP A 53 3.88 11.78 -11.35
C TRP A 53 5.31 11.23 -11.20
N ILE A 54 5.50 10.00 -10.72
CA ILE A 54 6.84 9.40 -10.69
C ILE A 54 7.44 9.25 -12.10
N TYR A 55 6.65 8.85 -13.10
CA TYR A 55 7.12 8.82 -14.50
C TYR A 55 7.50 10.22 -15.00
N LEU A 56 6.80 11.27 -14.58
CA LEU A 56 7.21 12.64 -14.85
C LEU A 56 8.54 12.97 -14.17
N ALA A 57 8.67 12.60 -12.89
CA ALA A 57 9.84 12.88 -12.06
C ALA A 57 11.13 12.20 -12.55
N GLU A 58 11.01 11.07 -13.25
CA GLU A 58 12.13 10.40 -13.91
C GLU A 58 12.69 11.20 -15.11
N LEU A 59 11.84 11.99 -15.77
CA LEU A 59 12.21 12.80 -16.96
C LEU A 59 12.45 14.27 -16.62
N PHE A 60 11.84 14.75 -15.54
CA PHE A 60 11.81 16.15 -15.16
C PHE A 60 12.09 16.30 -13.65
N PRO A 61 13.35 16.51 -13.26
CA PRO A 61 13.75 16.61 -11.84
C PRO A 61 12.94 17.57 -10.96
N PRO A 62 12.44 18.74 -11.46
CA PRO A 62 11.57 19.60 -10.66
C PRO A 62 10.28 18.92 -10.17
N ALA A 63 9.76 17.92 -10.91
CA ALA A 63 8.60 17.16 -10.46
C ALA A 63 8.91 16.27 -9.24
N ARG A 64 10.13 15.73 -9.14
CA ARG A 64 10.60 15.01 -7.94
C ARG A 64 10.71 15.97 -6.75
N ALA A 65 11.33 17.13 -6.97
CA ALA A 65 11.52 18.14 -5.93
C ALA A 65 10.18 18.64 -5.37
N ALA A 66 9.16 18.81 -6.23
CA ALA A 66 7.83 19.19 -5.80
C ALA A 66 7.17 18.14 -4.87
N LEU A 67 7.28 16.85 -5.20
CA LEU A 67 6.78 15.78 -4.32
C LEU A 67 7.51 15.75 -2.97
N GLN A 68 8.84 15.90 -2.99
CA GLN A 68 9.64 15.94 -1.76
C GLN A 68 9.27 17.15 -0.89
N ALA A 69 9.05 18.32 -1.49
CA ALA A 69 8.62 19.52 -0.78
C ALA A 69 7.22 19.35 -0.15
N ILE A 70 6.27 18.72 -0.85
CA ILE A 70 4.95 18.39 -0.29
C ILE A 70 5.12 17.47 0.90
N ARG A 71 5.86 16.36 0.75
CA ARG A 71 6.13 15.43 1.84
C ARG A 71 6.72 16.14 3.06
N GLU A 72 7.78 16.93 2.87
CA GLU A 72 8.45 17.63 3.97
C GLU A 72 7.52 18.61 4.70
N ARG A 73 6.73 19.37 3.94
CA ARG A 73 5.69 20.26 4.49
C ARG A 73 4.67 19.49 5.31
N GLU A 74 4.14 18.39 4.79
CA GLU A 74 3.11 17.61 5.47
C GLU A 74 3.67 16.84 6.68
N SER A 75 4.92 16.35 6.62
CA SER A 75 5.64 15.76 7.76
C SER A 75 5.86 16.78 8.88
N ALA A 76 6.32 17.99 8.55
CA ALA A 76 6.52 19.05 9.53
C ALA A 76 5.20 19.44 10.21
N ARG A 77 4.10 19.54 9.45
CA ARG A 77 2.75 19.78 10.01
C ARG A 77 2.29 18.63 10.92
N MET A 78 2.55 17.39 10.52
CA MET A 78 2.20 16.21 11.30
C MET A 78 2.88 16.25 12.68
N LEU A 79 4.20 16.46 12.70
CA LEU A 79 4.99 16.52 13.93
C LEU A 79 4.77 17.82 14.74
N GLY A 80 4.27 18.88 14.10
CA GLY A 80 3.94 20.16 14.72
C GLY A 80 2.54 20.23 15.37
N GLY A 81 1.87 19.09 15.60
CA GLY A 81 0.59 19.03 16.31
C GLY A 81 -0.66 18.92 15.43
N ALA A 82 -0.52 18.68 14.12
CA ALA A 82 -1.64 18.42 13.21
C ALA A 82 -1.66 16.96 12.70
N ALA A 83 -1.30 16.01 13.57
CA ALA A 83 -1.23 14.60 13.23
C ALA A 83 -2.62 13.98 13.01
N THR A 84 -2.78 13.29 11.89
CA THR A 84 -3.96 12.47 11.58
C THR A 84 -3.53 11.23 10.79
N VAL A 85 -4.35 10.18 10.83
CA VAL A 85 -4.10 8.95 10.05
C VAL A 85 -4.09 9.24 8.55
N GLU A 86 -4.98 10.12 8.09
CA GLU A 86 -5.05 10.55 6.69
C GLU A 86 -3.75 11.21 6.26
N ARG A 87 -3.21 12.12 7.08
CA ARG A 87 -1.96 12.80 6.79
C ARG A 87 -0.79 11.82 6.72
N PHE A 88 -0.71 10.88 7.66
CA PHE A 88 0.30 9.83 7.61
C PHE A 88 0.20 9.00 6.34
N ARG A 89 -1.02 8.60 5.95
CA ARG A 89 -1.27 7.81 4.73
C ARG A 89 -0.79 8.54 3.47
N GLU A 90 -1.03 9.84 3.38
CA GLU A 90 -0.56 10.65 2.26
C GLU A 90 0.97 10.68 2.18
N ILE A 91 1.62 10.96 3.31
CA ILE A 91 3.09 11.01 3.38
C ILE A 91 3.70 9.64 3.07
N ALA A 92 3.16 8.57 3.66
CA ALA A 92 3.63 7.21 3.42
C ALA A 92 3.47 6.79 1.95
N ALA A 93 2.37 7.18 1.28
CA ALA A 93 2.19 6.92 -0.14
C ALA A 93 3.23 7.67 -0.99
N ILE A 94 3.53 8.94 -0.68
CA ILE A 94 4.58 9.70 -1.37
C ILE A 94 5.96 9.03 -1.16
N ASN A 95 6.29 8.64 0.07
CA ASN A 95 7.53 7.94 0.37
C ASN A 95 7.66 6.62 -0.38
N GLU A 96 6.59 5.82 -0.43
CA GLU A 96 6.55 4.57 -1.20
C GLU A 96 6.79 4.82 -2.69
N ALA A 97 6.12 5.83 -3.27
CA ALA A 97 6.28 6.19 -4.67
C ALA A 97 7.70 6.68 -5.00
N LEU A 98 8.32 7.45 -4.10
CA LEU A 98 9.71 7.89 -4.21
C LEU A 98 10.74 6.78 -3.93
N ARG A 99 10.28 5.62 -3.42
CA ARG A 99 11.10 4.49 -2.94
C ARG A 99 11.99 4.85 -1.75
N GLU A 100 11.54 5.77 -0.90
CA GLU A 100 12.26 6.28 0.25
C GLU A 100 11.69 5.68 1.54
N VAL A 101 11.86 4.36 1.71
CA VAL A 101 11.25 3.59 2.82
C VAL A 101 11.68 4.10 4.20
N GLN A 102 12.93 4.54 4.33
CA GLN A 102 13.49 5.10 5.56
C GLN A 102 12.75 6.36 6.01
N ALA A 103 12.20 7.14 5.07
CA ALA A 103 11.45 8.35 5.43
C ALA A 103 10.13 8.04 6.15
N THR A 104 9.45 6.94 5.79
CA THR A 104 8.24 6.50 6.52
C THR A 104 8.60 5.96 7.89
N HIS A 105 9.69 5.20 8.01
CA HIS A 105 10.20 4.69 9.29
C HIS A 105 10.53 5.85 10.24
N GLN A 106 11.33 6.82 9.81
CA GLN A 106 11.73 7.96 10.63
C GLN A 106 10.56 8.84 11.06
N LEU A 107 9.60 9.08 10.15
CA LEU A 107 8.37 9.81 10.48
C LEU A 107 7.57 9.07 11.56
N PHE A 108 7.42 7.76 11.42
CA PHE A 108 6.66 6.96 12.37
C PHE A 108 7.33 6.91 13.75
N LEU A 109 8.65 6.72 13.80
CA LEU A 109 9.42 6.77 15.04
C LEU A 109 9.28 8.13 15.74
N SER A 110 9.36 9.22 14.98
CA SER A 110 9.17 10.57 15.52
C SER A 110 7.74 10.79 16.03
N LEU A 111 6.74 10.29 15.30
CA LEU A 111 5.34 10.37 15.68
C LEU A 111 5.07 9.61 16.99
N ASP A 112 5.57 8.38 17.11
CA ASP A 112 5.40 7.57 18.31
C ASP A 112 5.98 8.22 19.57
N GLY A 113 7.12 8.90 19.43
CA GLY A 113 7.72 9.66 20.53
C GLY A 113 6.92 10.91 20.96
N ILE A 114 6.06 11.45 20.10
CA ILE A 114 5.28 12.67 20.35
C ILE A 114 3.83 12.32 20.75
N ASP A 115 3.21 11.40 20.02
CA ASP A 115 1.82 10.98 20.15
C ASP A 115 1.66 9.50 19.81
N SER A 116 1.90 8.65 20.81
CA SER A 116 1.79 7.19 20.69
C SER A 116 0.38 6.74 20.33
N ALA A 117 -0.67 7.50 20.66
CA ALA A 117 -2.06 7.12 20.37
C ALA A 117 -2.37 7.29 18.87
N ILE A 118 -1.85 8.34 18.24
CA ILE A 118 -1.93 8.48 16.77
C ILE A 118 -0.98 7.51 16.07
N ALA A 119 0.19 7.24 16.64
CA ALA A 119 1.11 6.23 16.09
C ALA A 119 0.45 4.83 16.04
N GLU A 120 -0.27 4.43 17.09
CA GLU A 120 -1.01 3.17 17.11
C GLU A 120 -2.02 3.07 15.95
N GLN A 121 -2.76 4.15 15.68
CA GLN A 121 -3.69 4.20 14.54
C GLN A 121 -2.99 4.20 13.17
N CYS A 122 -1.73 4.63 13.12
CA CYS A 122 -0.92 4.66 11.89
C CYS A 122 -0.09 3.38 11.69
N ALA A 123 -0.02 2.49 12.68
CA ALA A 123 0.94 1.39 12.71
C ALA A 123 0.81 0.45 11.51
N GLU A 124 -0.41 0.15 11.07
CA GLU A 124 -0.64 -0.69 9.89
C GLU A 124 0.02 -0.11 8.63
N LEU A 125 -0.06 1.22 8.47
CA LEU A 125 0.53 1.93 7.34
C LEU A 125 2.06 1.96 7.41
N ALA A 126 2.61 1.98 8.63
CA ALA A 126 4.05 1.99 8.87
C ALA A 126 4.70 0.61 8.82
N MET A 127 3.94 -0.47 9.03
CA MET A 127 4.45 -1.83 9.23
C MET A 127 5.41 -2.29 8.11
N THR A 128 5.07 -1.99 6.85
CA THR A 128 5.97 -2.31 5.71
C THR A 128 7.32 -1.60 5.82
N ALA A 129 7.33 -0.34 6.28
CA ALA A 129 8.57 0.42 6.43
C ALA A 129 9.39 -0.06 7.64
N LEU A 130 8.74 -0.39 8.75
CA LEU A 130 9.40 -0.95 9.94
C LEU A 130 10.12 -2.27 9.60
N VAL A 131 9.41 -3.20 8.96
CA VAL A 131 9.97 -4.49 8.53
C VAL A 131 11.11 -4.31 7.54
N LYS A 132 10.96 -3.44 6.52
CA LYS A 132 12.02 -3.20 5.53
C LYS A 132 13.26 -2.49 6.10
N CYS A 133 13.11 -1.76 7.19
CA CYS A 133 14.22 -1.15 7.91
C CYS A 133 14.74 -2.04 9.05
N GLU A 134 14.24 -3.28 9.16
CA GLU A 134 14.61 -4.27 10.19
C GLU A 134 14.38 -3.78 11.63
N ASP A 135 13.48 -2.80 11.82
CA ASP A 135 13.07 -2.34 13.15
C ASP A 135 11.97 -3.25 13.72
N PHE A 136 12.35 -4.53 13.90
CA PHE A 136 11.44 -5.58 14.34
C PHE A 136 10.96 -5.36 15.77
N GLN A 137 11.78 -4.75 16.62
CA GLN A 137 11.41 -4.42 17.99
C GLN A 137 10.25 -3.42 18.02
N LEU A 138 10.32 -2.34 17.24
CA LEU A 138 9.24 -1.37 17.14
C LEU A 138 8.01 -2.00 16.47
N ALA A 139 8.21 -2.76 15.39
CA ALA A 139 7.12 -3.45 14.69
C ALA A 139 6.35 -4.42 15.60
N ARG A 140 7.07 -5.20 16.43
CA ARG A 140 6.48 -6.17 17.36
C ARG A 140 5.62 -5.50 18.42
N ARG A 141 6.00 -4.31 18.90
CA ARG A 141 5.19 -3.53 19.87
C ARG A 141 3.81 -3.18 19.33
N PHE A 142 3.70 -2.90 18.03
CA PHE A 142 2.43 -2.62 17.35
C PHE A 142 1.73 -3.86 16.77
N LEU A 143 2.28 -5.05 17.05
CA LEU A 143 1.67 -6.33 16.72
C LEU A 143 1.54 -7.18 18.00
N PRO A 144 0.75 -6.75 18.99
CA PRO A 144 0.66 -7.46 20.27
C PRO A 144 0.06 -8.87 20.12
N SER A 145 -0.94 -9.02 19.25
CA SER A 145 -1.66 -10.27 19.00
C SER A 145 -1.54 -10.72 17.53
N PRO A 146 -0.47 -11.44 17.13
CA PRO A 146 -0.33 -11.95 15.78
C PRO A 146 -1.52 -12.81 15.32
N ALA A 147 -2.04 -13.67 16.20
CA ALA A 147 -3.18 -14.53 15.89
C ALA A 147 -4.46 -13.76 15.56
N GLU A 148 -4.80 -12.74 16.36
CA GLU A 148 -5.96 -11.87 16.13
C GLU A 148 -5.81 -11.09 14.83
N ARG A 149 -4.59 -10.60 14.53
CA ARG A 149 -4.28 -9.93 13.26
C ARG A 149 -4.50 -10.86 12.07
N ILE A 150 -3.98 -12.09 12.12
CA ILE A 150 -4.17 -13.09 11.06
C ILE A 150 -5.66 -13.44 10.89
N ALA A 151 -6.40 -13.58 12.00
CA ALA A 151 -7.82 -13.88 11.94
C ALA A 151 -8.64 -12.78 11.26
N ALA A 152 -8.42 -11.52 11.63
CA ALA A 152 -9.08 -10.38 10.99
C ALA A 152 -8.73 -10.27 9.49
N LEU A 153 -7.48 -10.56 9.12
CA LEU A 153 -7.05 -10.60 7.72
C LEU A 153 -7.75 -11.71 6.95
N ALA A 154 -7.89 -12.90 7.55
CA ALA A 154 -8.51 -14.06 6.91
C ALA A 154 -10.02 -13.86 6.73
N GLU A 155 -10.70 -13.29 7.72
CA GLU A 155 -12.11 -12.90 7.63
C GLU A 155 -12.36 -11.98 6.43
N ARG A 156 -11.55 -10.93 6.26
CA ARG A 156 -11.67 -10.03 5.11
C ARG A 156 -11.47 -10.72 3.76
N LEU A 157 -10.52 -11.66 3.66
CA LEU A 157 -10.31 -12.45 2.44
C LEU A 157 -11.52 -13.36 2.16
N ASN A 158 -12.01 -14.04 3.20
CA ASN A 158 -13.14 -14.96 3.09
C ASN A 158 -14.42 -14.23 2.67
N ASP A 159 -14.75 -13.11 3.33
CA ASP A 159 -15.94 -12.31 3.02
C ASP A 159 -15.85 -11.68 1.63
N GLY A 160 -14.66 -11.19 1.26
CA GLY A 160 -14.38 -10.69 -0.08
C GLY A 160 -14.56 -11.76 -1.15
N ALA A 161 -14.08 -12.99 -0.90
CA ALA A 161 -14.26 -14.11 -1.81
C ALA A 161 -15.72 -14.56 -1.92
N GLU A 162 -16.44 -14.61 -0.80
CA GLU A 162 -17.86 -14.97 -0.77
C GLU A 162 -18.71 -13.98 -1.55
N ALA A 163 -18.51 -12.67 -1.33
CA ALA A 163 -19.20 -11.61 -2.04
C ALA A 163 -18.95 -11.64 -3.56
N LEU A 164 -17.79 -12.17 -3.98
CA LEU A 164 -17.40 -12.28 -5.39
C LEU A 164 -17.76 -13.63 -6.03
N SER A 165 -18.17 -14.64 -5.25
CA SER A 165 -18.41 -16.01 -5.72
C SER A 165 -19.48 -16.12 -6.81
N SER A 166 -20.47 -15.21 -6.79
CA SER A 166 -21.58 -15.15 -7.75
C SER A 166 -21.42 -14.00 -8.77
N GLN A 167 -20.28 -13.30 -8.75
CA GLN A 167 -20.01 -12.19 -9.66
C GLN A 167 -19.44 -12.69 -10.99
N PRO A 168 -19.59 -11.91 -12.08
CA PRO A 168 -19.00 -12.27 -13.37
C PRO A 168 -17.47 -12.32 -13.31
N ALA A 169 -16.86 -12.97 -14.31
CA ALA A 169 -15.40 -13.12 -14.42
C ALA A 169 -14.62 -11.79 -14.38
N SER A 170 -15.26 -10.67 -14.72
CA SER A 170 -14.67 -9.33 -14.58
C SER A 170 -14.34 -8.94 -13.13
N ALA A 171 -14.85 -9.67 -12.13
CA ALA A 171 -14.51 -9.49 -10.73
C ALA A 171 -13.22 -10.20 -10.30
N ALA A 172 -12.62 -11.03 -11.15
CA ALA A 172 -11.38 -11.75 -10.85
C ALA A 172 -10.21 -10.85 -10.39
N PRO A 173 -9.97 -9.66 -10.97
CA PRO A 173 -8.93 -8.74 -10.48
C PRO A 173 -9.14 -8.29 -9.04
N THR A 174 -10.41 -8.13 -8.62
CA THR A 174 -10.75 -7.74 -7.24
C THR A 174 -10.44 -8.87 -6.27
N LEU A 175 -10.79 -10.11 -6.61
CA LEU A 175 -10.43 -11.28 -5.79
C LEU A 175 -8.91 -11.43 -5.67
N LEU A 176 -8.20 -11.25 -6.78
CA LEU A 176 -6.73 -11.26 -6.78
C LEU A 176 -6.15 -10.20 -5.84
N ALA A 177 -6.72 -8.99 -5.82
CA ALA A 177 -6.28 -7.94 -4.90
C ALA A 177 -6.45 -8.36 -3.43
N TYR A 178 -7.55 -9.02 -3.06
CA TYR A 178 -7.72 -9.58 -1.71
C TYR A 178 -6.64 -10.62 -1.38
N VAL A 179 -6.37 -11.55 -2.29
CA VAL A 179 -5.34 -12.60 -2.09
C VAL A 179 -3.96 -11.98 -1.91
N LEU A 180 -3.54 -11.07 -2.80
CA LEU A 180 -2.21 -10.45 -2.74
C LEU A 180 -2.04 -9.56 -1.50
N ASN A 181 -3.10 -8.86 -1.09
CA ASN A 181 -3.09 -8.07 0.14
C ASN A 181 -2.97 -8.97 1.37
N TYR A 182 -3.76 -10.04 1.46
CA TYR A 182 -3.66 -11.02 2.54
C TYR A 182 -2.24 -11.62 2.61
N ALA A 183 -1.70 -12.05 1.47
CA ALA A 183 -0.34 -12.56 1.36
C ALA A 183 0.73 -11.60 1.89
N LYS A 184 0.62 -10.32 1.49
CA LYS A 184 1.54 -9.26 1.92
C LYS A 184 1.48 -9.09 3.43
N GLU A 185 0.29 -8.97 4.00
CA GLU A 185 0.11 -8.72 5.43
C GLU A 185 0.57 -9.91 6.30
N VAL A 186 0.26 -11.15 5.89
CA VAL A 186 0.77 -12.36 6.55
C VAL A 186 2.30 -12.37 6.54
N ARG A 187 2.94 -12.06 5.40
CA ARG A 187 4.42 -12.00 5.33
C ARG A 187 5.01 -10.93 6.25
N LEU A 188 4.33 -9.80 6.46
CA LEU A 188 4.79 -8.79 7.42
C LEU A 188 4.76 -9.33 8.85
N VAL A 189 3.65 -9.98 9.26
CA VAL A 189 3.53 -10.63 10.58
C VAL A 189 4.67 -11.64 10.78
N LEU A 190 4.89 -12.53 9.81
CA LEU A 190 5.94 -13.54 9.89
C LEU A 190 7.34 -12.93 9.93
N ALA A 191 7.59 -11.87 9.17
CA ALA A 191 8.87 -11.18 9.18
C ALA A 191 9.16 -10.53 10.53
N VAL A 192 8.14 -9.94 11.17
CA VAL A 192 8.28 -9.38 12.53
C VAL A 192 8.63 -10.47 13.54
N LEU A 193 7.91 -11.59 13.54
CA LEU A 193 8.15 -12.68 14.48
C LEU A 193 9.54 -13.30 14.30
N ARG A 194 9.93 -13.61 13.07
CA ARG A 194 11.27 -14.15 12.77
C ARG A 194 12.38 -13.17 13.08
N GLY A 195 12.17 -11.88 12.81
CA GLY A 195 13.11 -10.82 13.18
C GLY A 195 13.27 -10.63 14.70
N MET A 196 12.30 -11.09 15.49
CA MET A 196 12.35 -11.17 16.94
C MET A 196 12.82 -12.54 17.47
N GLU A 197 13.25 -13.44 16.59
CA GLU A 197 13.63 -14.83 16.91
C GLU A 197 12.46 -15.65 17.52
N GLU A 198 11.21 -15.27 17.25
CA GLU A 198 9.98 -15.97 17.64
C GLU A 198 9.58 -17.01 16.56
N ASP A 199 10.50 -17.89 16.17
CA ASP A 199 10.32 -18.81 15.02
C ASP A 199 9.16 -19.78 15.18
N ASP A 200 8.99 -20.38 16.36
CA ASP A 200 7.88 -21.30 16.66
C ASP A 200 6.51 -20.59 16.50
N GLU A 201 6.43 -19.33 16.95
CA GLU A 201 5.22 -18.52 16.81
C GLU A 201 4.97 -18.16 15.35
N ALA A 202 6.03 -17.83 14.59
CA ALA A 202 5.93 -17.57 13.16
C ALA A 202 5.38 -18.79 12.41
N ASP A 203 5.86 -19.99 12.70
CA ASP A 203 5.39 -21.23 12.07
C ASP A 203 3.95 -21.56 12.46
N ASN A 204 3.57 -21.32 13.73
CA ASN A 204 2.17 -21.41 14.18
C ASN A 204 1.28 -20.40 13.43
N MET A 205 1.74 -19.16 13.24
CA MET A 205 0.99 -18.13 12.52
C MET A 205 0.86 -18.42 11.03
N MET A 206 1.89 -18.99 10.41
CA MET A 206 1.81 -19.47 9.03
C MET A 206 0.72 -20.54 8.88
N LYS A 207 0.70 -21.51 9.78
CA LYS A 207 -0.34 -22.55 9.80
C LYS A 207 -1.73 -21.95 10.03
N ALA A 208 -1.87 -21.08 11.03
CA ALA A 208 -3.13 -20.40 11.33
C ALA A 208 -3.64 -19.56 10.15
N ALA A 209 -2.74 -18.92 9.38
CA ALA A 209 -3.09 -18.14 8.21
C ALA A 209 -3.68 -18.99 7.07
N LEU A 210 -3.27 -20.26 6.95
CA LEU A 210 -3.82 -21.19 5.96
C LEU A 210 -5.10 -21.87 6.46
N ASP A 211 -5.13 -22.30 7.72
CA ASP A 211 -6.27 -23.02 8.32
C ASP A 211 -7.53 -22.15 8.36
N GLN A 212 -7.40 -20.83 8.47
CA GLN A 212 -8.53 -19.90 8.52
C GLN A 212 -9.15 -19.55 7.16
N ILE A 213 -8.51 -19.92 6.04
CA ILE A 213 -9.09 -19.70 4.71
C ILE A 213 -10.16 -20.77 4.48
N ARG A 214 -11.41 -20.36 4.22
CA ARG A 214 -12.55 -21.29 4.08
C ARG A 214 -12.50 -22.11 2.79
N SER A 215 -12.08 -21.50 1.68
CA SER A 215 -12.03 -22.15 0.37
C SER A 215 -10.73 -22.94 0.18
N ASP A 216 -10.84 -24.23 -0.14
CA ASP A 216 -9.69 -25.09 -0.44
C ASP A 216 -8.85 -24.56 -1.62
N GLY A 217 -9.52 -24.03 -2.64
CA GLY A 217 -8.86 -23.43 -3.81
C GLY A 217 -8.05 -22.19 -3.42
N LEU A 218 -8.62 -21.30 -2.61
CA LEU A 218 -7.91 -20.12 -2.12
C LEU A 218 -6.77 -20.50 -1.17
N ARG A 219 -6.96 -21.50 -0.32
CA ARG A 219 -5.91 -22.01 0.58
C ARG A 219 -4.71 -22.52 -0.21
N ALA A 220 -4.94 -23.29 -1.28
CA ALA A 220 -3.87 -23.78 -2.15
C ALA A 220 -3.16 -22.64 -2.93
N ILE A 221 -3.88 -21.61 -3.37
CA ILE A 221 -3.28 -20.41 -3.96
C ILE A 221 -2.41 -19.70 -2.92
N MET A 222 -2.93 -19.53 -1.70
CA MET A 222 -2.23 -18.83 -0.64
C MET A 222 -0.97 -19.58 -0.20
N GLN A 223 -1.04 -20.89 -0.04
CA GLN A 223 0.14 -21.69 0.28
C GLN A 223 1.28 -21.45 -0.73
N ARG A 224 0.98 -21.52 -2.03
CA ARG A 224 1.96 -21.26 -3.10
C ARG A 224 2.50 -19.84 -3.07
N GLU A 225 1.66 -18.85 -2.83
CA GLU A 225 2.06 -17.44 -2.80
C GLU A 225 2.91 -17.09 -1.56
N LEU A 226 2.74 -17.80 -0.44
CA LEU A 226 3.58 -17.66 0.75
C LEU A 226 4.93 -18.38 0.59
N GLU A 227 4.95 -19.57 -0.02
CA GLU A 227 6.17 -20.32 -0.34
C GLU A 227 7.00 -19.64 -1.44
N GLN A 228 6.32 -19.12 -2.46
CA GLN A 228 6.90 -18.49 -3.65
C GLN A 228 6.15 -17.18 -3.97
N PRO A 229 6.58 -16.04 -3.39
CA PRO A 229 6.05 -14.71 -3.71
C PRO A 229 5.96 -14.44 -5.21
N GLY A 230 4.80 -14.00 -5.68
CA GLY A 230 4.53 -13.69 -7.09
C GLY A 230 4.10 -14.89 -7.95
N SER A 231 4.03 -16.10 -7.38
CA SER A 231 3.60 -17.30 -8.09
C SER A 231 2.17 -17.18 -8.64
N THR A 232 1.28 -16.46 -7.95
CA THR A 232 -0.11 -16.25 -8.40
C THR A 232 -0.15 -15.45 -9.71
N LEU A 233 0.56 -14.33 -9.75
CA LEU A 233 0.64 -13.48 -10.95
C LEU A 233 1.32 -14.21 -12.12
N ALA A 234 2.40 -14.95 -11.84
CA ALA A 234 3.11 -15.74 -12.84
C ALA A 234 2.26 -16.88 -13.42
N ALA A 235 1.37 -17.50 -12.63
CA ALA A 235 0.42 -18.49 -13.12
C ALA A 235 -0.63 -17.86 -14.05
N MET A 236 -1.15 -16.69 -13.69
CA MET A 236 -2.14 -15.96 -14.50
C MET A 236 -1.55 -15.49 -15.84
N ALA A 237 -0.32 -14.97 -15.85
CA ALA A 237 0.35 -14.55 -17.08
C ALA A 237 0.48 -15.73 -18.07
N ARG A 238 0.93 -16.90 -17.59
CA ARG A 238 1.05 -18.12 -18.40
C ARG A 238 -0.29 -18.61 -18.96
N GLN A 239 -1.38 -18.50 -18.20
CA GLN A 239 -2.71 -18.87 -18.68
C GLN A 239 -3.23 -17.91 -19.76
N SER A 240 -2.95 -16.61 -19.62
CA SER A 240 -3.32 -15.63 -20.64
C SER A 240 -2.53 -15.84 -21.94
N GLU A 241 -1.26 -16.21 -21.85
CA GLU A 241 -0.42 -16.54 -23.02
C GLU A 241 -0.93 -17.81 -23.73
N ALA A 242 -1.37 -18.82 -22.98
CA ALA A 242 -1.90 -20.07 -23.53
C ALA A 242 -3.32 -19.93 -24.13
N ALA A 243 -4.13 -18.99 -23.64
CA ALA A 243 -5.48 -18.73 -24.15
C ALA A 243 -5.51 -17.76 -25.35
N GLY A 244 -4.39 -17.06 -25.61
CA GLY A 244 -4.20 -16.18 -26.76
C GLY A 244 -3.52 -16.87 -27.97
N GLN A 245 -3.26 -18.17 -27.89
CA GLN A 245 -2.77 -19.04 -28.97
C GLN A 245 -3.90 -19.93 -29.49
#